data_AF-A0A3D4QJD4-F1
#
_entry.id   AF-A0A3D4QJD4-F1
#
_cell.length_a   1.000
_cell.length_b   1.000
_cell.length_c   1.000
_cell.angle_alpha   90.00
_cell.angle_beta   90.00
_cell.angle_gamma   90.00
#
_symmetry.space_group_name_H-M   'P 1'
#
loop_
_entity.id
_entity.type
_entity.pdbx_description
1 polymer ?
#
loop_
_entity_poly.entity_id
_entity_poly.type
_entity_poly.pdbx_seq_one_letter_code
_entity_poly.pdbx_strand_id
1 'polypeptide(L)'
;TQKGRIEYAMKGGRLNTDSIDNSAGVDCSDHEVNIKVLLGAVVAKGGLTEAQRNKLLARMTDEVGELVLKHNYNQTQAISSIQAKGAHTLDNQIRLMRLLEKRGLLERAVEFLPDDEQLSERAAQHKGLTRPELSVMIAYAKNWLYDELLKSDLPDDPFLLDEIVQYFPSDLRQKYLPEMKTHRLKREIIATRVTNSMVNRVGDTFVTEFMEKTGRQPAEIARAYTIAREVLRTRLIWAEIEALDNKVPTRAQTSMLADLNRLLEWVTLWFLRNGKKGLDIGAHVAEFGAGMAELADHISAVVPKHYIDDMKNRAKPYLDDGVPTGLAHKVAHLVNLYSAPDIVGLANRRKMDVREVAKVYFALGTRFRLGRLRAAASNLESEDHWQQLAVAALVEEVYSHQLALASNALDHLGKAGKDTDKAIAAWVVRNQAAVDQTEVLLNELWTTEVNDLSMVAVASRQLRALADAQA
;
A
#
# COMPACT_ATOMS: atom_id res chain seq x y z
N THR A 1 -34.44 7.04 -0.76
CA THR A 1 -33.74 8.18 -1.39
C THR A 1 -32.35 8.30 -0.79
N GLN A 2 -31.39 8.93 -1.49
CA GLN A 2 -30.02 9.08 -0.97
C GLN A 2 -29.99 9.85 0.37
N LYS A 3 -30.72 10.96 0.48
CA LYS A 3 -30.86 11.73 1.73
C LYS A 3 -31.32 10.87 2.92
N GLY A 4 -32.29 9.97 2.72
CA GLY A 4 -32.75 9.06 3.78
C GLY A 4 -31.70 8.01 4.17
N ARG A 5 -30.87 7.53 3.22
CA ARG A 5 -29.74 6.65 3.53
C ARG A 5 -28.71 7.36 4.40
N ILE A 6 -28.38 8.61 4.07
CA ILE A 6 -27.46 9.46 4.83
C ILE A 6 -28.00 9.72 6.24
N GLU A 7 -29.28 10.11 6.37
CA GLU A 7 -29.91 10.36 7.68
C GLU A 7 -29.89 9.12 8.58
N TYR A 8 -30.24 7.94 8.05
CA TYR A 8 -30.17 6.69 8.80
C TYR A 8 -28.72 6.33 9.18
N ALA A 9 -27.75 6.56 8.28
CA ALA A 9 -26.34 6.33 8.57
C ALA A 9 -25.81 7.27 9.67
N MET A 10 -26.21 8.54 9.66
CA MET A 10 -25.86 9.52 10.71
C MET A 10 -26.41 9.11 12.09
N LYS A 11 -27.52 8.36 12.14
CA LYS A 11 -28.11 7.80 13.36
C LYS A 11 -27.48 6.47 13.79
N GLY A 12 -26.36 6.06 13.19
CA GLY A 12 -25.62 4.83 13.51
C GLY A 12 -26.03 3.61 12.69
N GLY A 13 -26.97 3.77 11.74
CA GLY A 13 -27.34 2.73 10.80
C GLY A 13 -26.21 2.36 9.83
N ARG A 14 -26.19 1.11 9.36
CA ARG A 14 -25.18 0.62 8.41
C ARG A 14 -25.84 0.18 7.10
N LEU A 15 -25.51 0.87 6.01
CA LEU A 15 -25.87 0.51 4.63
C LEU A 15 -24.91 1.18 3.65
N ASN A 16 -24.88 0.72 2.41
CA ASN A 16 -24.23 1.41 1.29
C ASN A 16 -25.30 1.96 0.32
N THR A 17 -24.87 2.45 -0.84
CA THR A 17 -25.79 2.70 -1.96
C THR A 17 -26.15 1.40 -2.68
N ASP A 18 -27.27 1.43 -3.40
CA ASP A 18 -27.71 0.33 -4.27
C ASP A 18 -26.67 -0.02 -5.34
N SER A 19 -25.94 0.96 -5.86
CA SER A 19 -24.84 0.74 -6.80
C SER A 19 -23.71 -0.15 -6.26
N ILE A 20 -23.57 -0.25 -4.93
CA ILE A 20 -22.63 -1.16 -4.27
C ILE A 20 -23.33 -2.49 -3.95
N ASP A 21 -24.46 -2.42 -3.24
CA ASP A 21 -25.11 -3.61 -2.66
C ASP A 21 -25.83 -4.47 -3.72
N ASN A 22 -26.14 -3.94 -4.91
CA ASN A 22 -26.81 -4.64 -6.01
C ASN A 22 -25.96 -4.68 -7.29
N SER A 23 -24.63 -4.67 -7.18
CA SER A 23 -23.74 -4.61 -8.34
C SER A 23 -23.57 -5.95 -9.08
N ALA A 24 -23.93 -7.07 -8.44
CA ALA A 24 -23.67 -8.42 -8.94
C ALA A 24 -24.25 -8.71 -10.34
N GLY A 25 -25.45 -8.19 -10.66
CA GLY A 25 -26.06 -8.41 -11.98
C GLY A 25 -25.26 -7.76 -13.12
N VAL A 26 -24.74 -6.54 -12.89
CA VAL A 26 -23.90 -5.83 -13.85
C VAL A 26 -22.54 -6.54 -14.00
N ASP A 27 -21.96 -6.97 -12.89
CA ASP A 27 -20.67 -7.67 -12.84
C ASP A 27 -20.71 -9.04 -13.55
N CYS A 28 -21.78 -9.82 -13.33
CA CYS A 28 -22.05 -11.05 -14.08
C CYS A 28 -22.11 -10.79 -15.58
N SER A 29 -22.80 -9.71 -16.00
CA SER A 29 -22.93 -9.36 -17.41
C SER A 29 -21.59 -8.96 -18.03
N ASP A 30 -20.72 -8.26 -17.29
CA ASP A 30 -19.38 -7.91 -17.77
C ASP A 30 -18.53 -9.16 -18.04
N HIS A 31 -18.49 -10.07 -17.06
CA HIS A 31 -17.81 -11.37 -17.23
C HIS A 31 -18.35 -12.16 -18.41
N GLU A 32 -19.68 -12.27 -18.53
CA GLU A 32 -20.32 -12.99 -19.62
C GLU A 32 -19.96 -12.42 -21.00
N VAL A 33 -20.03 -11.09 -21.16
CA VAL A 33 -19.70 -10.40 -22.41
C VAL A 33 -18.23 -10.60 -22.76
N ASN A 34 -17.31 -10.40 -21.81
CA ASN A 34 -15.88 -10.53 -22.07
C ASN A 34 -15.50 -11.98 -22.42
N ILE A 35 -16.08 -12.98 -21.75
CA ILE A 35 -15.89 -14.40 -22.11
C ILE A 35 -16.43 -14.67 -23.52
N LYS A 36 -17.61 -14.14 -23.87
CA LYS A 36 -18.20 -14.31 -25.20
C LYS A 36 -17.35 -13.65 -26.30
N VAL A 37 -16.76 -12.49 -26.04
CA VAL A 37 -15.85 -11.82 -26.98
C VAL A 37 -14.60 -12.68 -27.21
N LEU A 38 -13.99 -13.19 -26.14
CA LEU A 38 -12.84 -14.09 -26.21
C LEU A 38 -13.15 -15.36 -27.03
N LEU A 39 -14.20 -16.09 -26.66
CA LEU A 39 -14.56 -17.35 -27.32
C LEU A 39 -15.12 -17.14 -28.74
N GLY A 40 -15.77 -16.01 -29.00
CA GLY A 40 -16.24 -15.65 -30.34
C GLY A 40 -15.09 -15.54 -31.35
N ALA A 41 -13.94 -15.00 -30.93
CA ALA A 41 -12.75 -14.95 -31.77
C ALA A 41 -12.19 -16.35 -32.08
N VAL A 42 -12.31 -17.31 -31.15
CA VAL A 42 -11.90 -18.71 -31.36
C VAL A 42 -12.86 -19.41 -32.34
N VAL A 43 -14.17 -19.23 -32.15
CA VAL A 43 -15.21 -19.80 -33.03
C VAL A 43 -15.03 -19.29 -34.46
N ALA A 44 -14.79 -17.99 -34.64
CA ALA A 44 -14.55 -17.39 -35.96
C ALA A 44 -13.32 -17.98 -36.69
N LYS A 45 -12.32 -18.46 -35.94
CA LYS A 45 -11.13 -19.15 -36.48
C LYS A 45 -11.33 -20.66 -36.66
N GLY A 46 -12.54 -21.18 -36.40
CA GLY A 46 -12.85 -22.61 -36.49
C GLY A 46 -12.28 -23.46 -35.36
N GLY A 47 -11.70 -22.85 -34.30
CA GLY A 47 -11.11 -23.58 -33.17
C GLY A 47 -12.14 -24.17 -32.20
N LEU A 48 -13.42 -23.81 -32.36
CA LEU A 48 -14.51 -24.24 -31.48
C LEU A 48 -15.86 -24.12 -32.20
N THR A 49 -16.77 -25.07 -32.01
CA THR A 49 -18.16 -24.95 -32.51
C THR A 49 -19.04 -24.19 -31.53
N GLU A 50 -20.15 -23.60 -31.99
CA GLU A 50 -21.08 -22.90 -31.10
C GLU A 50 -21.62 -23.79 -29.97
N ALA A 51 -21.90 -25.06 -30.26
CA ALA A 51 -22.35 -26.03 -29.28
C ALA A 51 -21.28 -26.29 -28.20
N GLN A 52 -20.01 -26.39 -28.59
CA GLN A 52 -18.89 -26.50 -27.65
C GLN A 52 -18.74 -25.23 -26.81
N ARG A 53 -18.97 -24.04 -27.42
CA ARG A 53 -18.89 -22.74 -26.72
C ARG A 53 -19.93 -22.66 -25.62
N ASN A 54 -21.17 -23.02 -25.94
CA ASN A 54 -22.27 -22.96 -24.98
C ASN A 54 -22.06 -23.92 -23.80
N LYS A 55 -21.54 -25.14 -24.07
CA LYS A 55 -21.15 -26.07 -23.01
C LYS A 55 -20.04 -25.52 -22.12
N LEU A 56 -19.04 -24.84 -22.71
CA LEU A 56 -17.97 -24.22 -21.94
C LEU A 56 -18.48 -23.07 -21.07
N LEU A 57 -19.35 -22.20 -21.61
CA LEU A 57 -19.99 -21.13 -20.83
C LEU A 57 -20.74 -21.67 -19.62
N ALA A 58 -21.57 -22.70 -19.80
CA ALA A 58 -22.36 -23.31 -18.72
C ALA A 58 -21.49 -23.94 -17.63
N ARG A 59 -20.30 -24.46 -17.97
CA ARG A 59 -19.37 -25.03 -16.99
C ARG A 59 -18.72 -24.00 -16.07
N MET A 60 -18.62 -22.75 -16.52
CA MET A 60 -17.93 -21.67 -15.77
C MET A 60 -18.88 -20.90 -14.84
N THR A 61 -20.17 -21.22 -14.79
CA THR A 61 -21.18 -20.46 -14.04
C THR A 61 -20.80 -20.28 -12.57
N ASP A 62 -20.38 -21.35 -11.88
CA ASP A 62 -20.05 -21.27 -10.46
C ASP A 62 -18.80 -20.40 -10.20
N GLU A 63 -17.74 -20.57 -11.01
CA GLU A 63 -16.52 -19.75 -10.88
C GLU A 63 -16.80 -18.27 -11.20
N VAL A 64 -17.64 -17.97 -12.19
CA VAL A 64 -18.08 -16.58 -12.45
C VAL A 64 -18.83 -16.02 -11.24
N GLY A 65 -19.69 -16.82 -10.60
CA GLY A 65 -20.33 -16.45 -9.35
C GLY A 65 -19.33 -16.11 -8.24
N GLU A 66 -18.29 -16.92 -8.07
CA GLU A 66 -17.22 -16.65 -7.09
C GLU A 66 -16.43 -15.36 -7.40
N LEU A 67 -16.12 -15.11 -8.67
CA LEU A 67 -15.44 -13.87 -9.11
C LEU A 67 -16.27 -12.64 -8.77
N VAL A 68 -17.58 -12.68 -9.05
CA VAL A 68 -18.53 -11.60 -8.76
C VAL A 68 -18.68 -11.37 -7.26
N LEU A 69 -18.81 -12.44 -6.47
CA LEU A 69 -18.87 -12.35 -5.00
C LEU A 69 -17.60 -11.74 -4.44
N LYS A 70 -16.43 -12.17 -4.92
CA LYS A 70 -15.14 -11.60 -4.51
C LYS A 70 -15.03 -10.12 -4.86
N HIS A 71 -15.52 -9.70 -6.01
CA HIS A 71 -15.52 -8.30 -6.40
C HIS A 71 -16.39 -7.47 -5.44
N ASN A 72 -17.63 -7.89 -5.18
CA ASN A 72 -18.56 -7.23 -4.26
C ASN A 72 -18.02 -7.17 -2.82
N TYR A 73 -17.41 -8.26 -2.36
CA TYR A 73 -16.74 -8.34 -1.06
C TYR A 73 -15.64 -7.28 -0.93
N ASN A 74 -14.76 -7.16 -1.93
CA ASN A 74 -13.66 -6.20 -1.90
C ASN A 74 -14.16 -4.74 -1.89
N GLN A 75 -15.24 -4.42 -2.60
CA GLN A 75 -15.79 -3.06 -2.61
C GLN A 75 -16.37 -2.67 -1.24
N THR A 76 -17.14 -3.55 -0.63
CA THR A 76 -17.74 -3.29 0.70
C THR A 76 -16.68 -3.28 1.81
N GLN A 77 -15.62 -4.09 1.68
CA GLN A 77 -14.44 -4.02 2.55
C GLN A 77 -13.74 -2.66 2.41
N ALA A 78 -13.54 -2.15 1.20
CA ALA A 78 -12.91 -0.85 0.96
C ALA A 78 -13.65 0.29 1.68
N ILE A 79 -14.99 0.34 1.56
CA ILE A 79 -15.83 1.33 2.25
C ILE A 79 -15.65 1.22 3.77
N SER A 80 -15.59 0.00 4.29
CA SER A 80 -15.42 -0.24 5.73
C SER A 80 -14.03 0.19 6.22
N SER A 81 -12.99 -0.07 5.43
CA SER A 81 -11.62 0.38 5.70
C SER A 81 -11.48 1.90 5.67
N ILE A 82 -12.11 2.58 4.70
CA ILE A 82 -12.11 4.05 4.63
C ILE A 82 -12.91 4.63 5.80
N GLN A 83 -14.10 4.10 6.09
CA GLN A 83 -14.91 4.54 7.22
C GLN A 83 -14.18 4.41 8.56
N ALA A 84 -13.38 3.36 8.74
CA ALA A 84 -12.59 3.17 9.95
C ALA A 84 -11.47 4.21 10.14
N LYS A 85 -11.00 4.86 9.07
CA LYS A 85 -10.08 6.02 9.17
C LYS A 85 -10.80 7.29 9.67
N GLY A 86 -12.12 7.37 9.54
CA GLY A 86 -12.96 8.42 10.13
C GLY A 86 -12.65 9.81 9.58
N ALA A 87 -12.59 10.82 10.46
CA ALA A 87 -12.39 12.22 10.07
C ALA A 87 -10.98 12.50 9.50
N HIS A 88 -10.00 11.63 9.75
CA HIS A 88 -8.63 11.83 9.26
C HIS A 88 -8.52 11.83 7.72
N THR A 89 -9.48 11.24 7.00
CA THR A 89 -9.50 11.25 5.53
C THR A 89 -10.26 12.43 4.94
N LEU A 90 -10.96 13.22 5.76
CA LEU A 90 -11.92 14.20 5.26
C LEU A 90 -11.26 15.30 4.43
N ASP A 91 -10.10 15.83 4.84
CA ASP A 91 -9.37 16.84 4.07
C ASP A 91 -8.98 16.31 2.68
N ASN A 92 -8.48 15.08 2.61
CA ASN A 92 -8.12 14.43 1.34
C ASN A 92 -9.36 14.18 0.47
N GLN A 93 -10.50 13.85 1.08
CA GLN A 93 -11.78 13.68 0.37
C GLN A 93 -12.32 15.01 -0.16
N ILE A 94 -12.17 16.11 0.59
CA ILE A 94 -12.48 17.46 0.12
C ILE A 94 -11.65 17.82 -1.11
N ARG A 95 -10.34 17.52 -1.09
CA ARG A 95 -9.44 17.75 -2.23
C ARG A 95 -9.84 16.92 -3.44
N LEU A 96 -10.18 15.64 -3.24
CA LEU A 96 -10.69 14.77 -4.30
C LEU A 96 -11.99 15.32 -4.90
N MET A 97 -12.96 15.75 -4.07
CA MET A 97 -14.20 16.36 -4.56
C MET A 97 -13.90 17.60 -5.43
N ARG A 98 -13.05 18.50 -4.94
CA ARG A 98 -12.64 19.71 -5.69
C ARG A 98 -11.93 19.39 -7.00
N LEU A 99 -11.07 18.37 -7.02
CA LEU A 99 -10.41 17.91 -8.24
C LEU A 99 -11.45 17.43 -9.27
N LEU A 100 -12.41 16.61 -8.83
CA LEU A 100 -13.44 16.05 -9.70
C LEU A 100 -14.40 17.14 -10.22
N GLU A 101 -14.79 18.10 -9.36
CA GLU A 101 -15.59 19.26 -9.74
C GLU A 101 -14.86 20.13 -10.79
N LYS A 102 -13.57 20.43 -10.56
CA LYS A 102 -12.75 21.19 -11.51
C LYS A 102 -12.62 20.51 -12.88
N ARG A 103 -12.69 19.18 -12.92
CA ARG A 103 -12.69 18.38 -14.16
C ARG A 103 -14.09 18.21 -14.76
N GLY A 104 -15.13 18.76 -14.15
CA GLY A 104 -16.52 18.59 -14.59
C GLY A 104 -17.04 17.16 -14.42
N LEU A 105 -16.42 16.36 -13.56
CA LEU A 105 -16.79 14.97 -13.32
C LEU A 105 -17.75 14.80 -12.16
N LEU A 106 -17.78 15.74 -11.21
CA LEU A 106 -18.64 15.67 -10.03
C LEU A 106 -19.46 16.96 -9.89
N GLU A 107 -20.74 16.80 -9.56
CA GLU A 107 -21.60 17.86 -9.06
C GLU A 107 -22.19 17.44 -7.71
N ARG A 108 -21.62 17.94 -6.60
CA ARG A 108 -21.94 17.46 -5.24
C ARG A 108 -23.43 17.55 -4.91
N ALA A 109 -24.11 18.60 -5.38
CA ALA A 109 -25.53 18.81 -5.13
C ALA A 109 -26.41 17.69 -5.74
N VAL A 110 -26.04 17.19 -6.91
CA VAL A 110 -26.76 16.09 -7.61
C VAL A 110 -26.59 14.77 -6.86
N GLU A 111 -25.38 14.52 -6.36
CA GLU A 111 -25.05 13.31 -5.61
C GLU A 111 -25.41 13.36 -4.12
N PHE A 112 -25.95 14.51 -3.67
CA PHE A 112 -26.27 14.78 -2.27
C PHE A 112 -25.06 14.66 -1.34
N LEU A 113 -23.88 14.99 -1.83
CA LEU A 113 -22.67 15.14 -1.04
C LEU A 113 -22.68 16.49 -0.30
N PRO A 114 -22.01 16.58 0.87
CA PRO A 114 -22.02 17.79 1.67
C PRO A 114 -21.31 18.96 0.98
N ASP A 115 -21.83 20.17 1.20
CA ASP A 115 -21.18 21.41 0.79
C ASP A 115 -20.02 21.79 1.72
N ASP A 116 -19.32 22.89 1.40
CA ASP A 116 -18.15 23.34 2.16
C ASP A 116 -18.49 23.73 3.62
N GLU A 117 -19.69 24.25 3.88
CA GLU A 117 -20.14 24.61 5.23
C GLU A 117 -20.39 23.34 6.07
N GLN A 118 -21.10 22.37 5.51
CA GLN A 118 -21.36 21.08 6.14
C GLN A 118 -20.08 20.28 6.38
N LEU A 119 -19.13 20.33 5.44
CA LEU A 119 -17.83 19.67 5.58
C LEU A 119 -17.01 20.29 6.71
N SER A 120 -17.01 21.63 6.82
CA SER A 120 -16.36 22.35 7.91
C SER A 120 -16.97 22.00 9.27
N GLU A 121 -18.30 21.97 9.38
CA GLU A 121 -18.99 21.58 10.61
C GLU A 121 -18.64 20.13 11.02
N ARG A 122 -18.63 19.20 10.05
CA ARG A 122 -18.24 17.80 10.31
C ARG A 122 -16.80 17.68 10.79
N ALA A 123 -15.87 18.42 10.17
CA ALA A 123 -14.47 18.44 10.59
C ALA A 123 -14.34 18.92 12.05
N ALA A 124 -15.02 20.01 12.42
CA ALA A 124 -15.04 20.54 13.79
C ALA A 124 -15.65 19.56 14.81
N GLN A 125 -16.53 18.66 14.37
CA GLN A 125 -17.12 17.60 15.20
C GLN A 125 -16.35 16.26 15.13
N HIS A 126 -15.19 16.22 14.47
CA HIS A 126 -14.41 15.00 14.20
C HIS A 126 -15.24 13.89 13.52
N LYS A 127 -16.13 14.28 12.59
CA LYS A 127 -16.95 13.35 11.80
C LYS A 127 -16.46 13.30 10.35
N GLY A 128 -16.36 12.10 9.81
CA GLY A 128 -16.06 11.87 8.38
C GLY A 128 -17.32 11.79 7.51
N LEU A 129 -17.14 11.35 6.27
CA LEU A 129 -18.25 10.97 5.39
C LEU A 129 -18.94 9.68 5.88
N THR A 130 -20.25 9.60 5.64
CA THR A 130 -21.07 8.41 5.91
C THR A 130 -20.87 7.34 4.84
N ARG A 131 -21.24 6.08 5.11
CA ARG A 131 -21.08 4.98 4.13
C ARG A 131 -21.77 5.23 2.78
N PRO A 132 -23.00 5.78 2.72
CA PRO A 132 -23.60 6.11 1.42
C PRO A 132 -22.83 7.20 0.66
N GLU A 133 -22.26 8.18 1.35
CA GLU A 133 -21.40 9.21 0.73
C GLU A 133 -20.06 8.62 0.27
N LEU A 134 -19.44 7.75 1.08
CA LEU A 134 -18.23 7.02 0.69
C LEU A 134 -18.45 6.12 -0.53
N SER A 135 -19.65 5.54 -0.66
CA SER A 135 -20.02 4.70 -1.81
C SER A 135 -20.01 5.52 -3.11
N VAL A 136 -20.50 6.77 -3.05
CA VAL A 136 -20.41 7.74 -4.15
C VAL A 136 -18.96 8.09 -4.43
N MET A 137 -18.20 8.50 -3.41
CA MET A 137 -16.80 8.91 -3.56
C MET A 137 -15.92 7.83 -4.21
N ILE A 138 -16.05 6.56 -3.79
CA ILE A 138 -15.31 5.44 -4.40
C ILE A 138 -15.69 5.26 -5.86
N ALA A 139 -16.97 5.36 -6.23
CA ALA A 139 -17.41 5.21 -7.61
C ALA A 139 -16.79 6.30 -8.51
N TYR A 140 -16.82 7.56 -8.07
CA TYR A 140 -16.21 8.66 -8.81
C TYR A 140 -14.69 8.54 -8.89
N ALA A 141 -14.03 8.16 -7.80
CA ALA A 141 -12.59 7.91 -7.78
C ALA A 141 -12.19 6.83 -8.79
N LYS A 142 -12.95 5.71 -8.85
CA LYS A 142 -12.72 4.63 -9.81
C LYS A 142 -12.94 5.08 -11.24
N ASN A 143 -14.04 5.77 -11.53
CA ASN A 143 -14.35 6.20 -12.90
C ASN A 143 -13.28 7.15 -13.43
N TRP A 144 -12.92 8.16 -12.64
CA TRP A 144 -11.86 9.08 -12.99
C TRP A 144 -10.52 8.35 -13.19
N LEU A 145 -10.11 7.51 -12.22
CA LEU A 145 -8.84 6.80 -12.32
C LEU A 145 -8.80 5.86 -13.53
N TYR A 146 -9.89 5.12 -13.78
CA TYR A 146 -10.03 4.26 -14.95
C TYR A 146 -9.78 5.03 -16.25
N ASP A 147 -10.40 6.19 -16.41
CA ASP A 147 -10.24 7.02 -17.61
C ASP A 147 -8.80 7.51 -17.79
N GLU A 148 -8.13 7.90 -16.70
CA GLU A 148 -6.72 8.31 -16.75
C GLU A 148 -5.80 7.15 -17.10
N LEU A 149 -6.04 5.95 -16.52
CA LEU A 149 -5.24 4.76 -16.80
C LEU A 149 -5.46 4.25 -18.23
N LEU A 150 -6.70 4.24 -18.71
CA LEU A 150 -7.04 3.78 -20.06
C LEU A 150 -6.41 4.66 -21.15
N LYS A 151 -6.26 5.96 -20.91
CA LYS A 151 -5.59 6.89 -21.84
C LYS A 151 -4.05 6.78 -21.84
N SER A 152 -3.48 6.11 -20.84
CA SER A 152 -2.04 5.94 -20.70
C SER A 152 -1.51 4.70 -21.42
N ASP A 153 -0.19 4.48 -21.36
CA ASP A 153 0.47 3.26 -21.84
C ASP A 153 0.45 2.12 -20.80
N LEU A 154 -0.05 2.36 -19.58
CA LEU A 154 -0.08 1.36 -18.52
C LEU A 154 -0.76 0.06 -18.95
N PRO A 155 -1.94 0.06 -19.60
CA PRO A 155 -2.60 -1.19 -19.97
C PRO A 155 -1.85 -2.03 -21.02
N ASP A 156 -0.81 -1.47 -21.66
CA ASP A 156 0.05 -2.20 -22.60
C ASP A 156 1.27 -2.85 -21.94
N ASP A 157 1.52 -2.58 -20.65
CA ASP A 157 2.67 -3.14 -19.95
C ASP A 157 2.62 -4.68 -19.97
N PRO A 158 3.68 -5.36 -20.49
CA PRO A 158 3.70 -6.81 -20.59
C PRO A 158 3.50 -7.54 -19.25
N PHE A 159 3.91 -6.92 -18.13
CA PHE A 159 3.74 -7.49 -16.80
C PHE A 159 2.26 -7.59 -16.40
N LEU A 160 1.41 -6.69 -16.90
CA LEU A 160 -0.03 -6.68 -16.60
C LEU A 160 -0.83 -7.69 -17.45
N LEU A 161 -0.18 -8.47 -18.31
CA LEU A 161 -0.84 -9.61 -18.97
C LEU A 161 -1.38 -10.63 -17.96
N ASP A 162 -0.78 -10.75 -16.78
CA ASP A 162 -1.32 -11.60 -15.72
C ASP A 162 -2.67 -11.10 -15.19
N GLU A 163 -2.94 -9.78 -15.22
CA GLU A 163 -4.24 -9.24 -14.78
C GLU A 163 -5.39 -9.69 -15.68
N ILE A 164 -5.17 -9.74 -17.00
CA ILE A 164 -6.19 -10.26 -17.92
C ILE A 164 -6.35 -11.76 -17.78
N VAL A 165 -5.28 -12.51 -17.55
CA VAL A 165 -5.37 -13.96 -17.33
C VAL A 165 -6.17 -14.26 -16.06
N GLN A 166 -5.89 -13.56 -14.96
CA GLN A 166 -6.61 -13.72 -13.69
C GLN A 166 -8.06 -13.20 -13.73
N TYR A 167 -8.39 -12.32 -14.67
CA TYR A 167 -9.77 -11.87 -14.88
C TYR A 167 -10.67 -13.00 -15.38
N PHE A 168 -10.17 -13.87 -16.26
CA PHE A 168 -10.96 -14.96 -16.82
C PHE A 168 -11.05 -16.18 -15.89
N PRO A 169 -12.12 -16.98 -15.99
CA PRO A 169 -12.23 -18.27 -15.29
C PRO A 169 -11.07 -19.22 -15.63
N SER A 170 -10.72 -20.06 -14.66
CA SER A 170 -9.60 -21.01 -14.68
C SER A 170 -9.60 -21.91 -15.92
N ASP A 171 -10.78 -22.37 -16.34
CA ASP A 171 -11.01 -23.17 -17.56
C ASP A 171 -10.48 -22.48 -18.84
N LEU A 172 -10.34 -21.16 -18.84
CA LEU A 172 -9.89 -20.39 -20.00
C LEU A 172 -8.39 -20.05 -19.99
N ARG A 173 -7.78 -19.97 -18.80
CA ARG A 173 -6.48 -19.30 -18.58
C ARG A 173 -5.32 -19.92 -19.35
N GLN A 174 -5.28 -21.24 -19.46
CA GLN A 174 -4.19 -21.94 -20.14
C GLN A 174 -4.45 -22.08 -21.64
N LYS A 175 -5.61 -22.63 -22.00
CA LYS A 175 -5.93 -23.01 -23.39
C LYS A 175 -6.09 -21.81 -24.31
N TYR A 176 -6.63 -20.69 -23.80
CA TYR A 176 -6.95 -19.51 -24.59
C TYR A 176 -6.03 -18.32 -24.29
N LEU A 177 -4.86 -18.57 -23.70
CA LEU A 177 -3.85 -17.55 -23.42
C LEU A 177 -3.46 -16.73 -24.67
N PRO A 178 -3.27 -17.34 -25.88
CA PRO A 178 -2.98 -16.57 -27.09
C PRO A 178 -4.09 -15.57 -27.46
N GLU A 179 -5.35 -15.96 -27.30
CA GLU A 179 -6.51 -15.11 -27.57
C GLU A 179 -6.69 -14.03 -26.51
N MET A 180 -6.38 -14.32 -25.23
CA MET A 180 -6.38 -13.30 -24.18
C MET A 180 -5.38 -12.18 -24.47
N LYS A 181 -4.18 -12.51 -24.97
CA LYS A 181 -3.15 -11.50 -25.33
C LYS A 181 -3.60 -10.53 -26.42
N THR A 182 -4.51 -10.98 -27.30
CA THR A 182 -5.07 -10.21 -28.41
C THR A 182 -6.55 -9.87 -28.20
N HIS A 183 -7.05 -9.97 -26.96
CA HIS A 183 -8.44 -9.68 -26.62
C HIS A 183 -8.78 -8.24 -26.98
N ARG A 184 -9.93 -8.03 -27.64
CA ARG A 184 -10.35 -6.72 -28.14
C ARG A 184 -10.47 -5.68 -27.03
N LEU A 185 -10.92 -6.09 -25.84
CA LEU A 185 -11.08 -5.24 -24.66
C LEU A 185 -9.94 -5.41 -23.65
N LYS A 186 -8.74 -5.82 -24.10
CA LYS A 186 -7.62 -6.09 -23.20
C LYS A 186 -7.27 -4.86 -22.35
N ARG A 187 -7.23 -3.68 -22.97
CA ARG A 187 -6.83 -2.44 -22.29
C ARG A 187 -7.84 -2.04 -21.23
N GLU A 188 -9.12 -2.13 -21.56
CA GLU A 188 -10.26 -1.84 -20.69
C GLU A 188 -10.25 -2.78 -19.48
N ILE A 189 -10.14 -4.10 -19.71
CA ILE A 189 -10.09 -5.08 -18.62
C ILE A 189 -8.90 -4.80 -17.69
N ILE A 190 -7.70 -4.55 -18.23
CA ILE A 190 -6.51 -4.26 -17.41
C ILE A 190 -6.68 -2.96 -16.63
N ALA A 191 -7.17 -1.89 -17.27
CA ALA A 191 -7.41 -0.60 -16.61
C ALA A 191 -8.43 -0.74 -15.47
N THR A 192 -9.53 -1.46 -15.68
CA THR A 192 -10.54 -1.76 -14.66
C THR A 192 -9.94 -2.56 -13.50
N ARG A 193 -9.16 -3.59 -13.80
CA ARG A 193 -8.51 -4.46 -12.80
C ARG A 193 -7.53 -3.69 -11.92
N VAL A 194 -6.66 -2.89 -12.52
CA VAL A 194 -5.69 -2.07 -11.78
C VAL A 194 -6.40 -1.01 -10.94
N THR A 195 -7.37 -0.31 -11.51
CA THR A 195 -8.19 0.69 -10.80
C THR A 195 -8.87 0.07 -9.58
N ASN A 196 -9.55 -1.06 -9.75
CA ASN A 196 -10.22 -1.75 -8.66
C ASN A 196 -9.22 -2.26 -7.61
N SER A 197 -8.07 -2.81 -8.02
CA SER A 197 -7.02 -3.23 -7.09
C SER A 197 -6.57 -2.06 -6.22
N MET A 198 -6.33 -0.89 -6.81
CA MET A 198 -5.87 0.29 -6.09
C MET A 198 -6.95 0.82 -5.16
N VAL A 199 -8.09 1.23 -5.70
CA VAL A 199 -9.13 1.92 -4.92
C VAL A 199 -9.70 1.01 -3.83
N ASN A 200 -9.89 -0.29 -4.10
CA ASN A 200 -10.43 -1.20 -3.08
C ASN A 200 -9.45 -1.46 -1.93
N ARG A 201 -8.14 -1.25 -2.13
CA ARG A 201 -7.12 -1.55 -1.13
C ARG A 201 -6.66 -0.30 -0.39
N VAL A 202 -6.19 0.71 -1.12
CA VAL A 202 -5.58 1.93 -0.53
C VAL A 202 -6.53 3.12 -0.44
N GLY A 203 -7.73 3.02 -1.03
CA GLY A 203 -8.81 3.99 -0.84
C GLY A 203 -9.03 4.95 -2.02
N ASP A 204 -10.05 5.77 -1.88
CA ASP A 204 -10.54 6.76 -2.85
C ASP A 204 -9.56 7.91 -3.09
N THR A 205 -8.87 8.37 -2.04
CA THR A 205 -7.99 9.55 -2.10
C THR A 205 -6.52 9.23 -2.43
N PHE A 206 -6.14 7.96 -2.46
CA PHE A 206 -4.75 7.54 -2.58
C PHE A 206 -4.02 8.18 -3.77
N VAL A 207 -4.62 8.13 -4.96
CA VAL A 207 -3.96 8.64 -6.17
C VAL A 207 -3.81 10.16 -6.11
N THR A 208 -4.84 10.89 -5.66
CA THR A 208 -4.77 12.35 -5.58
C THR A 208 -3.74 12.82 -4.56
N GLU A 209 -3.66 12.15 -3.41
CA GLU A 209 -2.62 12.42 -2.41
C GLU A 209 -1.22 12.20 -2.96
N PHE A 210 -1.03 11.11 -3.73
CA PHE A 210 0.27 10.79 -4.30
C PHE A 210 0.65 11.74 -5.44
N MET A 211 -0.33 12.23 -6.21
CA MET A 211 -0.11 13.30 -7.18
C MET A 211 0.39 14.57 -6.49
N GLU A 212 -0.23 14.97 -5.37
CA GLU A 212 0.20 16.16 -4.60
C GLU A 212 1.59 15.96 -3.98
N LYS A 213 1.86 14.80 -3.38
CA LYS A 213 3.14 14.48 -2.70
C LYS A 213 4.33 14.34 -3.64
N THR A 214 4.10 14.03 -4.93
CA THR A 214 5.19 13.63 -5.84
C THR A 214 5.18 14.35 -7.19
N GLY A 215 4.09 15.01 -7.57
CA GLY A 215 3.90 15.59 -8.90
C GLY A 215 3.74 14.55 -10.03
N ARG A 216 3.64 13.26 -9.69
CA ARG A 216 3.55 12.15 -10.65
C ARG A 216 2.14 11.98 -11.20
N GLN A 217 2.03 11.46 -12.42
CA GLN A 217 0.74 11.20 -13.05
C GLN A 217 0.09 9.90 -12.53
N PRO A 218 -1.25 9.74 -12.64
CA PRO A 218 -1.95 8.54 -12.17
C PRO A 218 -1.37 7.22 -12.67
N ALA A 219 -0.92 7.16 -13.93
CA ALA A 219 -0.30 5.97 -14.50
C ALA A 219 1.03 5.59 -13.81
N GLU A 220 1.89 6.56 -13.50
CA GLU A 220 3.15 6.31 -12.77
C GLU A 220 2.88 5.82 -11.34
N ILE A 221 1.87 6.40 -10.68
CA ILE A 221 1.43 5.98 -9.34
C ILE A 221 0.90 4.55 -9.38
N ALA A 222 0.13 4.18 -10.41
CA ALA A 222 -0.36 2.82 -10.61
C ALA A 222 0.78 1.82 -10.88
N ARG A 223 1.82 2.21 -11.64
CA ARG A 223 3.04 1.39 -11.82
C ARG A 223 3.73 1.13 -10.48
N ALA A 224 4.01 2.19 -9.72
CA ALA A 224 4.66 2.07 -8.43
C ALA A 224 3.85 1.25 -7.42
N TYR A 225 2.53 1.44 -7.38
CA TYR A 225 1.61 0.63 -6.56
C TYR A 225 1.69 -0.84 -6.96
N THR A 226 1.68 -1.13 -8.27
CA THR A 226 1.76 -2.51 -8.77
C THR A 226 3.08 -3.15 -8.37
N ILE A 227 4.21 -2.46 -8.55
CA ILE A 227 5.53 -2.93 -8.11
C ILE A 227 5.50 -3.23 -6.61
N ALA A 228 5.04 -2.28 -5.78
CA ALA A 228 4.97 -2.42 -4.33
C ALA A 228 4.10 -3.63 -3.91
N ARG A 229 2.93 -3.79 -4.55
CA ARG A 229 2.00 -4.90 -4.32
C ARG A 229 2.65 -6.26 -4.56
N GLU A 230 3.40 -6.38 -5.65
CA GLU A 230 4.06 -7.63 -6.05
C GLU A 230 5.28 -7.94 -5.19
N VAL A 231 6.19 -6.97 -4.97
CA VAL A 231 7.43 -7.22 -4.19
C VAL A 231 7.14 -7.50 -2.71
N LEU A 232 6.05 -6.96 -2.16
CA LEU A 232 5.58 -7.27 -0.80
C LEU A 232 4.71 -8.52 -0.73
N ARG A 233 4.33 -9.13 -1.88
CA ARG A 233 3.42 -10.29 -1.96
C ARG A 233 2.10 -10.06 -1.21
N THR A 234 1.61 -8.82 -1.23
CA THR A 234 0.45 -8.37 -0.44
C THR A 234 -0.82 -9.19 -0.69
N ARG A 235 -1.02 -9.72 -1.90
CA ARG A 235 -2.14 -10.60 -2.26
C ARG A 235 -2.27 -11.81 -1.34
N LEU A 236 -1.15 -12.40 -0.91
CA LEU A 236 -1.16 -13.54 0.02
C LEU A 236 -1.63 -13.11 1.41
N ILE A 237 -1.13 -11.98 1.89
CA ILE A 237 -1.48 -11.45 3.20
C ILE A 237 -2.95 -11.02 3.25
N TRP A 238 -3.45 -10.36 2.19
CA TRP A 238 -4.88 -10.05 2.06
C TRP A 238 -5.74 -11.30 2.11
N ALA A 239 -5.39 -12.34 1.34
CA ALA A 239 -6.15 -13.59 1.36
C ALA A 239 -6.15 -14.26 2.75
N GLU A 240 -5.03 -14.24 3.46
CA GLU A 240 -4.95 -14.75 4.84
C GLU A 240 -5.82 -13.95 5.82
N ILE A 241 -5.86 -12.61 5.69
CA ILE A 241 -6.71 -11.75 6.53
C ILE A 241 -8.19 -11.94 6.19
N GLU A 242 -8.54 -11.97 4.91
CA GLU A 242 -9.92 -12.18 4.42
C GLU A 242 -10.47 -13.54 4.82
N ALA A 243 -9.63 -14.57 4.90
CA ALA A 243 -10.01 -15.90 5.38
C ALA A 243 -10.44 -15.92 6.86
N LEU A 244 -10.21 -14.83 7.61
CA LEU A 244 -10.67 -14.66 8.98
C LEU A 244 -12.07 -14.05 9.08
N ASP A 245 -12.72 -13.71 7.96
CA ASP A 245 -14.07 -13.13 7.98
C ASP A 245 -15.05 -14.02 8.76
N ASN A 246 -15.82 -13.38 9.65
CA ASN A 246 -16.70 -14.03 10.63
C ASN A 246 -16.01 -15.00 11.63
N LYS A 247 -14.66 -15.01 11.73
CA LYS A 247 -13.90 -15.85 12.68
C LYS A 247 -13.21 -15.05 13.79
N VAL A 248 -12.87 -13.78 13.53
CA VAL A 248 -12.27 -12.86 14.51
C VAL A 248 -13.03 -11.53 14.52
N PRO A 249 -12.88 -10.69 15.56
CA PRO A 249 -13.51 -9.38 15.58
C PRO A 249 -13.15 -8.53 14.35
N THR A 250 -14.14 -7.84 13.77
CA THR A 250 -13.93 -6.97 12.60
C THR A 250 -12.82 -5.94 12.83
N ARG A 251 -12.71 -5.40 14.07
CA ARG A 251 -11.64 -4.47 14.44
C ARG A 251 -10.25 -5.04 14.19
N ALA A 252 -10.02 -6.32 14.46
CA ALA A 252 -8.73 -6.97 14.27
C ALA A 252 -8.39 -7.03 12.79
N GLN A 253 -9.32 -7.45 11.94
CA GLN A 253 -9.11 -7.49 10.49
C GLN A 253 -8.87 -6.10 9.90
N THR A 254 -9.69 -5.11 10.27
CA THR A 254 -9.54 -3.75 9.78
C THR A 254 -8.19 -3.15 10.19
N SER A 255 -7.72 -3.42 11.41
CA SER A 255 -6.37 -3.01 11.86
C SER A 255 -5.26 -3.68 11.06
N MET A 256 -5.33 -4.99 10.83
CA MET A 256 -4.34 -5.70 10.01
C MET A 256 -4.29 -5.19 8.57
N LEU A 257 -5.46 -4.91 7.97
CA LEU A 257 -5.56 -4.32 6.63
C LEU A 257 -4.96 -2.91 6.61
N ALA A 258 -5.25 -2.09 7.63
CA ALA A 258 -4.69 -0.75 7.74
C ALA A 258 -3.17 -0.76 7.86
N ASP A 259 -2.59 -1.65 8.67
CA ASP A 259 -1.13 -1.79 8.81
C ASP A 259 -0.47 -2.20 7.49
N LEU A 260 -1.06 -3.14 6.77
CA LEU A 260 -0.57 -3.56 5.45
C LEU A 260 -0.70 -2.44 4.40
N ASN A 261 -1.81 -1.71 4.41
CA ASN A 261 -2.02 -0.60 3.49
C ASN A 261 -1.01 0.53 3.73
N ARG A 262 -0.69 0.88 4.98
CA ARG A 262 0.34 1.89 5.28
C ARG A 262 1.72 1.48 4.75
N LEU A 263 2.09 0.19 4.89
CA LEU A 263 3.33 -0.31 4.30
C LEU A 263 3.29 -0.24 2.77
N LEU A 264 2.16 -0.61 2.16
CA LEU A 264 1.99 -0.57 0.70
C LEU A 264 2.07 0.86 0.17
N GLU A 265 1.43 1.83 0.84
CA GLU A 265 1.53 3.26 0.54
C GLU A 265 2.99 3.74 0.64
N TRP A 266 3.69 3.39 1.73
CA TRP A 266 5.10 3.73 1.94
C TRP A 266 6.01 3.21 0.83
N VAL A 267 5.91 1.92 0.51
CA VAL A 267 6.74 1.29 -0.54
C VAL A 267 6.39 1.84 -1.92
N THR A 268 5.11 2.19 -2.16
CA THR A 268 4.71 2.88 -3.40
C THR A 268 5.39 4.24 -3.52
N LEU A 269 5.39 5.03 -2.44
CA LEU A 269 6.05 6.34 -2.41
C LEU A 269 7.56 6.21 -2.63
N TRP A 270 8.16 5.19 -2.02
CA TRP A 270 9.57 4.89 -2.19
C TRP A 270 9.93 4.64 -3.67
N PHE A 271 9.15 3.83 -4.40
CA PHE A 271 9.38 3.59 -5.82
C PHE A 271 9.17 4.85 -6.67
N LEU A 272 8.21 5.71 -6.35
CA LEU A 272 8.01 6.98 -7.09
C LEU A 272 9.20 7.94 -6.96
N ARG A 273 9.91 7.89 -5.83
CA ARG A 273 11.06 8.75 -5.53
C ARG A 273 12.39 8.14 -5.97
N ASN A 274 12.57 6.83 -5.78
CA ASN A 274 13.86 6.14 -5.95
C ASN A 274 13.90 5.18 -7.15
N GLY A 275 12.74 4.86 -7.74
CA GLY A 275 12.64 3.96 -8.89
C GLY A 275 13.26 4.57 -10.15
N LYS A 276 13.72 3.69 -11.04
CA LYS A 276 14.26 4.09 -12.35
C LYS A 276 13.15 4.75 -13.18
N LYS A 277 13.54 5.71 -14.04
CA LYS A 277 12.62 6.45 -14.92
C LYS A 277 11.71 5.48 -15.68
N GLY A 278 10.42 5.79 -15.72
CA GLY A 278 9.40 4.99 -16.41
C GLY A 278 8.77 3.89 -15.54
N LEU A 279 9.38 3.52 -14.41
CA LEU A 279 8.83 2.53 -13.47
C LEU A 279 8.37 1.25 -14.17
N ASP A 280 9.24 0.67 -15.00
CA ASP A 280 9.00 -0.61 -15.65
C ASP A 280 8.68 -1.66 -14.58
N ILE A 281 7.46 -2.21 -14.63
CA ILE A 281 6.93 -3.04 -13.54
C ILE A 281 7.75 -4.34 -13.43
N GLY A 282 7.97 -5.02 -14.56
CA GLY A 282 8.69 -6.28 -14.61
C GLY A 282 10.15 -6.16 -14.16
N ALA A 283 10.85 -5.11 -14.58
CA ALA A 283 12.24 -4.87 -14.21
C ALA A 283 12.39 -4.61 -12.71
N HIS A 284 11.54 -3.78 -12.12
CA HIS A 284 11.62 -3.50 -10.68
C HIS A 284 11.18 -4.71 -9.84
N VAL A 285 10.17 -5.46 -10.26
CA VAL A 285 9.77 -6.70 -9.58
C VAL A 285 10.91 -7.74 -9.63
N ALA A 286 11.59 -7.88 -10.78
CA ALA A 286 12.74 -8.77 -10.91
C ALA A 286 13.94 -8.31 -10.04
N GLU A 287 14.18 -7.00 -9.94
CA GLU A 287 15.30 -6.44 -9.18
C GLU A 287 15.08 -6.51 -7.65
N PHE A 288 13.84 -6.28 -7.17
CA PHE A 288 13.57 -6.17 -5.74
C PHE A 288 12.87 -7.40 -5.15
N GLY A 289 12.10 -8.15 -5.93
CA GLY A 289 11.18 -9.19 -5.41
C GLY A 289 11.86 -10.25 -4.56
N ALA A 290 12.98 -10.81 -5.03
CA ALA A 290 13.71 -11.85 -4.30
C ALA A 290 14.32 -11.33 -2.98
N GLY A 291 14.93 -10.15 -3.00
CA GLY A 291 15.51 -9.54 -1.80
C GLY A 291 14.46 -9.13 -0.76
N MET A 292 13.31 -8.62 -1.22
CA MET A 292 12.18 -8.29 -0.35
C MET A 292 11.59 -9.54 0.31
N ALA A 293 11.42 -10.63 -0.45
CA ALA A 293 10.95 -11.90 0.09
C ALA A 293 11.93 -12.51 1.09
N GLU A 294 13.23 -12.57 0.76
CA GLU A 294 14.27 -13.10 1.65
C GLU A 294 14.30 -12.34 2.98
N LEU A 295 14.19 -11.01 2.94
CA LEU A 295 14.14 -10.19 4.14
C LEU A 295 12.85 -10.40 4.95
N ALA A 296 11.69 -10.48 4.29
CA ALA A 296 10.42 -10.70 4.97
C ALA A 296 10.36 -12.07 5.66
N ASP A 297 10.83 -13.12 5.00
CA ASP A 297 10.81 -14.50 5.51
C ASP A 297 11.83 -14.70 6.66
N HIS A 298 12.90 -13.91 6.71
CA HIS A 298 13.98 -14.03 7.71
C HIS A 298 14.14 -12.81 8.62
N ILE A 299 13.14 -11.91 8.68
CA ILE A 299 13.25 -10.64 9.42
C ILE A 299 13.63 -10.86 10.89
N SER A 300 13.07 -11.90 11.52
CA SER A 300 13.37 -12.26 12.92
C SER A 300 14.83 -12.65 13.16
N ALA A 301 15.57 -13.09 12.13
CA ALA A 301 16.96 -13.51 12.24
C ALA A 301 17.96 -12.35 12.02
N VAL A 302 17.49 -11.21 11.50
CA VAL A 302 18.34 -10.06 11.17
C VAL A 302 18.11 -8.85 12.05
N VAL A 303 16.96 -8.78 12.75
CA VAL A 303 16.69 -7.72 13.71
C VAL A 303 17.29 -8.01 15.09
N PRO A 304 17.75 -7.00 15.83
CA PRO A 304 18.19 -7.16 17.22
C PRO A 304 17.07 -7.63 18.15
N LYS A 305 17.43 -8.27 19.27
CA LYS A 305 16.49 -8.95 20.19
C LYS A 305 15.27 -8.11 20.61
N HIS A 306 15.46 -6.82 20.93
CA HIS A 306 14.35 -5.97 21.36
C HIS A 306 13.27 -5.77 20.27
N TYR A 307 13.62 -5.83 18.98
CA TYR A 307 12.63 -5.81 17.89
C TYR A 307 11.72 -7.06 17.90
N ILE A 308 12.24 -8.19 18.37
CA ILE A 308 11.45 -9.43 18.56
C ILE A 308 10.48 -9.25 19.71
N ASP A 309 10.91 -8.63 20.80
CA ASP A 309 10.05 -8.33 21.94
C ASP A 309 8.96 -7.31 21.55
N ASP A 310 9.31 -6.27 20.80
CA ASP A 310 8.35 -5.31 20.24
C ASP A 310 7.36 -5.98 19.29
N MET A 311 7.82 -6.91 18.44
CA MET A 311 6.95 -7.70 17.56
C MET A 311 5.96 -8.53 18.37
N LYS A 312 6.42 -9.25 19.41
CA LYS A 312 5.54 -10.03 20.28
C LYS A 312 4.48 -9.15 20.94
N ASN A 313 4.87 -7.97 21.40
CA ASN A 313 3.95 -6.99 22.00
C ASN A 313 2.93 -6.50 20.98
N ARG A 314 3.34 -6.21 19.74
CA ARG A 314 2.44 -5.83 18.63
C ARG A 314 1.52 -6.97 18.19
N ALA A 315 1.98 -8.23 18.27
CA ALA A 315 1.19 -9.39 17.90
C ALA A 315 0.15 -9.79 18.96
N LYS A 316 0.41 -9.47 20.24
CA LYS A 316 -0.43 -9.88 21.36
C LYS A 316 -1.92 -9.54 21.18
N PRO A 317 -2.33 -8.31 20.82
CA PRO A 317 -3.75 -8.00 20.63
C PRO A 317 -4.41 -8.87 19.54
N TYR A 318 -3.68 -9.21 18.48
CA TYR A 318 -4.18 -10.07 17.41
C TYR A 318 -4.31 -11.53 17.87
N LEU A 319 -3.35 -12.03 18.64
CA LEU A 319 -3.41 -13.37 19.23
C LEU A 319 -4.58 -13.49 20.22
N ASP A 320 -4.77 -12.48 21.07
CA ASP A 320 -5.86 -12.42 22.04
C ASP A 320 -7.24 -12.36 21.33
N ASP A 321 -7.29 -11.77 20.13
CA ASP A 321 -8.47 -11.73 19.25
C ASP A 321 -8.69 -13.01 18.41
N GLY A 322 -7.84 -14.03 18.58
CA GLY A 322 -7.97 -15.34 17.91
C GLY A 322 -7.32 -15.42 16.52
N VAL A 323 -6.49 -14.45 16.13
CA VAL A 323 -5.73 -14.50 14.88
C VAL A 323 -4.67 -15.61 14.93
N PRO A 324 -4.53 -16.45 13.90
CA PRO A 324 -3.48 -17.47 13.85
C PRO A 324 -2.08 -16.89 14.03
N THR A 325 -1.23 -17.56 14.83
CA THR A 325 0.09 -17.07 15.24
C THR A 325 0.98 -16.65 14.07
N GLY A 326 0.98 -17.42 12.98
CA GLY A 326 1.76 -17.10 11.78
C GLY A 326 1.37 -15.75 11.17
N LEU A 327 0.07 -15.46 11.07
CA LEU A 327 -0.43 -14.20 10.53
C LEU A 327 -0.22 -13.04 11.52
N ALA A 328 -0.47 -13.25 12.81
CA ALA A 328 -0.27 -12.22 13.84
C ALA A 328 1.19 -11.74 13.88
N HIS A 329 2.17 -12.66 13.83
CA HIS A 329 3.58 -12.30 13.74
C HIS A 329 3.94 -11.63 12.42
N LYS A 330 3.39 -12.11 11.29
CA LYS A 330 3.60 -11.52 9.97
C LYS A 330 3.14 -10.06 9.93
N VAL A 331 1.93 -9.77 10.44
CA VAL A 331 1.41 -8.39 10.53
C VAL A 331 2.26 -7.55 11.49
N ALA A 332 2.62 -8.09 12.66
CA ALA A 332 3.43 -7.38 13.65
C ALA A 332 4.85 -7.02 13.16
N HIS A 333 5.35 -7.71 12.12
CA HIS A 333 6.61 -7.40 11.46
C HIS A 333 6.53 -6.37 10.33
N LEU A 334 5.34 -6.00 9.84
CA LEU A 334 5.19 -5.08 8.70
C LEU A 334 5.91 -3.74 8.92
N VAL A 335 5.91 -3.23 10.16
CA VAL A 335 6.63 -1.99 10.52
C VAL A 335 8.13 -2.05 10.25
N ASN A 336 8.74 -3.24 10.36
CA ASN A 336 10.17 -3.43 10.07
C ASN A 336 10.45 -3.52 8.56
N LEU A 337 9.43 -3.73 7.74
CA LEU A 337 9.57 -3.82 6.27
C LEU A 337 9.52 -2.46 5.58
N TYR A 338 9.26 -1.36 6.30
CA TYR A 338 9.33 0.00 5.75
C TYR A 338 10.72 0.32 5.18
N SER A 339 11.79 -0.18 5.80
CA SER A 339 13.17 -0.02 5.33
C SER A 339 13.59 -1.08 4.30
N ALA A 340 12.72 -2.03 3.95
CA ALA A 340 13.10 -3.14 3.09
C ALA A 340 13.54 -2.70 1.68
N PRO A 341 12.86 -1.76 0.98
CA PRO A 341 13.31 -1.30 -0.32
C PRO A 341 14.71 -0.67 -0.29
N ASP A 342 15.00 0.10 0.76
CA ASP A 342 16.31 0.73 0.97
C ASP A 342 17.42 -0.32 1.20
N ILE A 343 17.17 -1.28 2.09
CA ILE A 343 18.10 -2.37 2.41
C ILE A 343 18.38 -3.21 1.16
N VAL A 344 17.34 -3.61 0.42
CA VAL A 344 17.47 -4.39 -0.82
C VAL A 344 18.19 -3.59 -1.89
N GLY A 345 17.84 -2.31 -2.06
CA GLY A 345 18.51 -1.43 -3.02
C GLY A 345 20.00 -1.28 -2.71
N LEU A 346 20.37 -1.12 -1.43
CA LEU A 346 21.77 -1.05 -1.00
C LEU A 346 22.51 -2.38 -1.22
N ALA A 347 21.89 -3.50 -0.86
CA ALA A 347 22.43 -4.84 -1.08
C ALA A 347 22.70 -5.11 -2.57
N ASN A 348 21.76 -4.78 -3.44
CA ASN A 348 21.90 -4.92 -4.89
C ASN A 348 23.05 -4.05 -5.44
N ARG A 349 23.14 -2.78 -5.03
CA ARG A 349 24.22 -1.86 -5.46
C ARG A 349 25.60 -2.34 -5.03
N ARG A 350 25.72 -2.87 -3.81
CA ARG A 350 26.99 -3.35 -3.24
C ARG A 350 27.27 -4.83 -3.54
N LYS A 351 26.33 -5.54 -4.17
CA LYS A 351 26.38 -6.99 -4.45
C LYS A 351 26.61 -7.82 -3.17
N MET A 352 25.87 -7.50 -2.12
CA MET A 352 25.97 -8.14 -0.79
C MET A 352 24.71 -8.95 -0.47
N ASP A 353 24.81 -9.87 0.50
CA ASP A 353 23.62 -10.57 1.02
C ASP A 353 22.71 -9.55 1.74
N VAL A 354 21.42 -9.54 1.36
CA VAL A 354 20.42 -8.63 1.93
C VAL A 354 20.32 -8.73 3.45
N ARG A 355 20.56 -9.91 4.02
CA ARG A 355 20.52 -10.15 5.46
C ARG A 355 21.72 -9.54 6.18
N GLU A 356 22.89 -9.52 5.55
CA GLU A 356 24.08 -8.86 6.11
C GLU A 356 23.87 -7.35 6.17
N VAL A 357 23.32 -6.76 5.10
CA VAL A 357 22.96 -5.34 5.06
C VAL A 357 21.87 -5.03 6.10
N ALA A 358 20.85 -5.87 6.21
CA ALA A 358 19.77 -5.71 7.19
C ALA A 358 20.29 -5.73 8.63
N LYS A 359 21.19 -6.67 8.99
CA LYS A 359 21.80 -6.74 10.32
C LYS A 359 22.51 -5.44 10.69
N VAL A 360 23.32 -4.90 9.77
CA VAL A 360 24.00 -3.62 9.99
C VAL A 360 23.00 -2.48 10.14
N TYR A 361 22.01 -2.41 9.24
CA TYR A 361 20.97 -1.39 9.28
C TYR A 361 20.23 -1.38 10.62
N PHE A 362 19.70 -2.51 11.09
CA PHE A 362 18.94 -2.58 12.33
C PHE A 362 19.81 -2.41 13.59
N ALA A 363 21.06 -2.87 13.57
CA ALA A 363 22.00 -2.66 14.68
C ALA A 363 22.31 -1.17 14.88
N LEU A 364 22.57 -0.42 13.80
CA LEU A 364 22.73 1.04 13.88
C LEU A 364 21.45 1.75 14.34
N GLY A 365 20.29 1.30 13.83
CA GLY A 365 18.99 1.80 14.28
C GLY A 365 18.75 1.60 15.78
N THR A 366 19.26 0.50 16.33
CA THR A 366 19.23 0.21 17.78
C THR A 366 20.12 1.15 18.56
N ARG A 367 21.38 1.30 18.11
CA ARG A 367 22.39 2.14 18.77
C ARG A 367 21.90 3.57 18.94
N PHE A 368 21.37 4.16 17.86
CA PHE A 368 20.88 5.53 17.85
C PHE A 368 19.37 5.65 18.14
N ARG A 369 18.70 4.56 18.52
CA ARG A 369 17.25 4.52 18.85
C ARG A 369 16.36 5.14 17.76
N LEU A 370 16.70 4.94 16.49
CA LEU A 370 16.03 5.58 15.34
C LEU A 370 14.59 5.08 15.16
N GLY A 371 14.29 3.85 15.57
CA GLY A 371 12.90 3.36 15.64
C GLY A 371 12.05 4.20 16.58
N ARG A 372 12.58 4.56 17.76
CA ARG A 372 11.90 5.40 18.74
C ARG A 372 11.74 6.84 18.23
N LEU A 373 12.74 7.38 17.52
CA LEU A 373 12.67 8.70 16.91
C LEU A 373 11.55 8.80 15.88
N ARG A 374 11.44 7.82 14.99
CA ARG A 374 10.33 7.74 14.02
C ARG A 374 8.98 7.61 14.70
N ALA A 375 8.87 6.73 15.70
CA ALA A 375 7.62 6.55 16.45
C ALA A 375 7.20 7.83 17.18
N ALA A 376 8.15 8.55 17.78
CA ALA A 376 7.88 9.84 18.41
C ALA A 376 7.37 10.85 17.38
N ALA A 377 8.04 10.97 16.23
CA ALA A 377 7.63 11.86 15.15
C ALA A 377 6.21 11.54 14.63
N SER A 378 5.90 10.27 14.40
CA SER A 378 4.59 9.82 13.91
C SER A 378 3.46 9.97 14.93
N ASN A 379 3.78 10.07 16.23
CA ASN A 379 2.79 10.27 17.29
C ASN A 379 2.55 11.74 17.63
N LEU A 380 3.28 12.68 16.99
CA LEU A 380 3.00 14.10 17.15
C LEU A 380 1.62 14.42 16.56
N GLU A 381 0.77 15.08 17.34
CA GLU A 381 -0.50 15.60 16.85
C GLU A 381 -0.23 16.59 15.72
N SER A 382 -0.89 16.40 14.58
CA SER A 382 -0.82 17.31 13.45
C SER A 382 -2.19 17.96 13.28
N GLU A 383 -2.26 19.27 13.49
CA GLU A 383 -3.48 20.07 13.43
C GLU A 383 -3.88 20.38 11.97
N ASP A 384 -2.90 20.41 11.06
CA ASP A 384 -3.13 20.74 9.66
C ASP A 384 -2.35 19.84 8.67
N HIS A 385 -2.69 20.00 7.39
CA HIS A 385 -2.07 19.28 6.28
C HIS A 385 -0.56 19.53 6.14
N TRP A 386 -0.08 20.74 6.43
CA TRP A 386 1.33 21.09 6.30
C TRP A 386 2.18 20.42 7.38
N GLN A 387 1.67 20.36 8.60
CA GLN A 387 2.28 19.62 9.70
C GLN A 387 2.36 18.13 9.40
N GLN A 388 1.30 17.53 8.83
CA GLN A 388 1.33 16.13 8.40
C GLN A 388 2.41 15.86 7.35
N LEU A 389 2.56 16.76 6.36
CA LEU A 389 3.63 16.67 5.36
C LEU A 389 5.01 16.82 5.99
N ALA A 390 5.17 17.72 6.96
CA ALA A 390 6.44 17.94 7.65
C ALA A 390 6.86 16.72 8.49
N VAL A 391 5.92 16.12 9.23
CA VAL A 391 6.15 14.86 9.97
C VAL A 391 6.54 13.74 9.01
N ALA A 392 5.82 13.58 7.89
CA ALA A 392 6.12 12.54 6.90
C ALA A 392 7.54 12.73 6.32
N ALA A 393 7.89 13.94 5.91
CA ALA A 393 9.22 14.26 5.40
C ALA A 393 10.31 13.95 6.42
N LEU A 394 10.10 14.32 7.69
CA LEU A 394 11.08 14.07 8.74
C LEU A 394 11.27 12.58 9.05
N VAL A 395 10.19 11.79 9.05
CA VAL A 395 10.27 10.33 9.18
C VAL A 395 11.09 9.74 8.04
N GLU A 396 10.86 10.17 6.80
CA GLU A 396 11.62 9.73 5.62
C GLU A 396 13.09 10.12 5.67
N GLU A 397 13.42 11.32 6.18
CA GLU A 397 14.81 11.72 6.41
C GLU A 397 15.50 10.79 7.40
N VAL A 398 14.83 10.41 8.50
CA VAL A 398 15.41 9.48 9.48
C VAL A 398 15.68 8.09 8.85
N TYR A 399 14.79 7.59 7.98
CA TYR A 399 15.08 6.37 7.20
C TYR A 399 16.32 6.53 6.32
N SER A 400 16.42 7.65 5.63
CA SER A 400 17.54 7.98 4.73
C SER A 400 18.87 8.10 5.47
N HIS A 401 18.87 8.74 6.64
CA HIS A 401 20.05 8.85 7.50
C HIS A 401 20.49 7.48 8.02
N GLN A 402 19.54 6.63 8.45
CA GLN A 402 19.88 5.27 8.86
C GLN A 402 20.50 4.47 7.71
N LEU A 403 20.01 4.63 6.48
CA LEU A 403 20.55 3.97 5.30
C LEU A 403 21.98 4.45 4.98
N ALA A 404 22.22 5.76 5.05
CA ALA A 404 23.55 6.34 4.83
C ALA A 404 24.55 5.83 5.88
N LEU A 405 24.17 5.83 7.16
CA LEU A 405 24.99 5.26 8.24
C LEU A 405 25.28 3.76 8.01
N ALA A 406 24.29 2.99 7.56
CA ALA A 406 24.48 1.58 7.24
C ALA A 406 25.47 1.41 6.07
N SER A 407 25.30 2.17 4.98
CA SER A 407 26.22 2.18 3.85
C SER A 407 27.67 2.48 4.31
N ASN A 408 27.85 3.51 5.12
CA ASN A 408 29.12 3.93 5.69
C ASN A 408 29.76 2.84 6.57
N ALA A 409 28.98 2.20 7.45
CA ALA A 409 29.48 1.11 8.28
C ALA A 409 29.88 -0.13 7.47
N LEU A 410 29.21 -0.39 6.35
CA LEU A 410 29.55 -1.49 5.45
C LEU A 410 30.92 -1.32 4.78
N ASP A 411 31.46 -0.09 4.65
CA ASP A 411 32.81 0.14 4.11
C ASP A 411 33.92 -0.40 5.03
N HIS A 412 33.57 -0.70 6.29
CA HIS A 412 34.45 -1.29 7.28
C HIS A 412 34.34 -2.82 7.36
N LEU A 413 33.51 -3.45 6.53
CA LEU A 413 33.55 -4.90 6.36
C LEU A 413 34.88 -5.27 5.68
N GLY A 414 35.78 -5.89 6.44
CA GLY A 414 36.99 -6.47 5.88
C GLY A 414 36.68 -7.57 4.85
N LYS A 415 37.71 -8.04 4.11
CA LYS A 415 37.62 -9.10 3.08
C LYS A 415 36.94 -10.41 3.53
N ALA A 416 36.69 -10.60 4.83
CA ALA A 416 36.07 -11.80 5.39
C ALA A 416 34.54 -11.70 5.62
N GLY A 417 33.88 -10.58 5.26
CA GLY A 417 32.43 -10.46 5.00
C GLY A 417 31.41 -10.83 6.09
N LYS A 418 31.79 -11.51 7.18
CA LYS A 418 30.83 -12.27 8.00
C LYS A 418 30.61 -11.75 9.42
N ASP A 419 31.34 -10.72 9.85
CA ASP A 419 31.23 -10.17 11.20
C ASP A 419 30.74 -8.72 11.16
N THR A 420 29.42 -8.58 11.05
CA THR A 420 28.73 -7.29 11.01
C THR A 420 28.97 -6.45 12.25
N ASP A 421 29.11 -7.10 13.42
CA ASP A 421 29.34 -6.42 14.70
C ASP A 421 30.72 -5.78 14.74
N LYS A 422 31.74 -6.48 14.23
CA LYS A 422 33.09 -5.90 14.06
C LYS A 422 33.11 -4.72 13.09
N ALA A 423 32.36 -4.79 11.99
CA ALA A 423 32.29 -3.68 11.04
C ALA A 423 31.70 -2.42 11.67
N ILE A 424 30.60 -2.57 12.43
CA ILE A 424 30.00 -1.47 13.18
C ILE A 424 30.98 -0.95 14.23
N ALA A 425 31.65 -1.82 14.99
CA ALA A 425 32.62 -1.40 15.99
C ALA A 425 33.80 -0.62 15.38
N ALA A 426 34.34 -1.10 14.25
CA ALA A 426 35.39 -0.41 13.53
C ALA A 426 34.94 0.95 12.98
N TRP A 427 33.71 1.03 12.46
CA TRP A 427 33.10 2.28 12.04
C TRP A 427 32.94 3.24 13.23
N VAL A 428 32.43 2.79 14.38
CA VAL A 428 32.28 3.64 15.58
C VAL A 428 33.63 4.19 16.03
N VAL A 429 34.67 3.35 16.16
CA VAL A 429 36.00 3.77 16.61
C VAL A 429 36.59 4.84 15.67
N ARG A 430 36.42 4.69 14.35
CA ARG A 430 36.91 5.68 13.38
C ARG A 430 36.17 7.02 13.47
N ASN A 431 34.90 7.00 13.90
CA ASN A 431 34.02 8.17 13.92
C ASN A 431 33.65 8.59 15.36
N GLN A 432 34.50 8.22 16.34
CA GLN A 432 34.17 8.27 17.77
C GLN A 432 33.62 9.63 18.21
N ALA A 433 34.29 10.73 17.83
CA ALA A 433 33.86 12.07 18.22
C ALA A 433 32.45 12.43 17.72
N ALA A 434 32.13 12.11 16.46
CA ALA A 434 30.81 12.39 15.89
C ALA A 434 29.72 11.46 16.46
N VAL A 435 30.07 10.21 16.74
CA VAL A 435 29.18 9.23 17.39
C VAL A 435 28.84 9.69 18.81
N ASP A 436 29.85 10.05 19.60
CA ASP A 436 29.68 10.52 20.99
C ASP A 436 28.79 11.76 21.05
N GLN A 437 29.05 12.75 20.17
CA GLN A 437 28.22 13.96 20.09
C GLN A 437 26.76 13.63 19.77
N THR A 438 26.53 12.70 18.84
CA THR A 438 25.18 12.28 18.44
C THR A 438 24.48 11.52 19.55
N GLU A 439 25.19 10.64 20.26
CA GLU A 439 24.65 9.89 21.40
C GLU A 439 24.31 10.80 22.57
N VAL A 440 25.13 11.80 22.88
CA VAL A 440 24.82 12.80 23.91
C VAL A 440 23.52 13.53 23.57
N LEU A 441 23.39 14.07 22.35
CA LEU A 441 22.19 14.79 21.93
C LEU A 441 20.94 13.90 21.96
N LEU A 442 21.04 12.66 21.48
CA LEU A 442 19.92 11.73 21.51
C LEU A 442 19.56 11.32 22.94
N ASN A 443 20.55 11.12 23.82
CA ASN A 443 20.26 10.81 25.22
C ASN A 443 19.57 11.98 25.93
N GLU A 444 20.01 13.22 25.70
CA GLU A 444 19.32 14.42 26.19
C GLU A 444 17.88 14.49 25.69
N LEU A 445 17.66 14.28 24.38
CA LEU A 445 16.32 14.19 23.80
C LEU A 445 15.45 13.15 24.54
N TRP A 446 16.00 11.99 24.88
CA TRP A 446 15.25 10.92 25.55
C TRP A 446 15.06 11.11 27.06
N THR A 447 15.73 12.09 27.68
CA THR A 447 15.46 12.49 29.08
C THR A 447 14.26 13.42 29.22
N THR A 448 13.78 13.97 28.10
CA THR A 448 12.60 14.84 28.02
C THR A 448 11.48 14.16 27.24
N GLU A 449 10.26 14.67 27.40
CA GLU A 449 9.13 14.24 26.56
C GLU A 449 9.28 14.85 25.16
N VAL A 450 9.27 14.02 24.12
CA VAL A 450 9.37 14.49 22.73
C VAL A 450 7.98 14.89 22.26
N ASN A 451 7.66 16.17 22.37
CA ASN A 451 6.34 16.74 22.05
C ASN A 451 6.39 17.84 20.97
N ASP A 452 7.56 18.16 20.43
CA ASP A 452 7.74 19.18 19.40
C ASP A 452 8.51 18.61 18.19
N LEU A 453 7.99 18.90 17.01
CA LEU A 453 8.61 18.57 15.72
C LEU A 453 10.03 19.14 15.60
N SER A 454 10.28 20.32 16.20
CA SER A 454 11.59 20.96 16.20
C SER A 454 12.67 20.08 16.87
N MET A 455 12.31 19.36 17.93
CA MET A 455 13.22 18.45 18.66
C MET A 455 13.65 17.28 17.77
N VAL A 456 12.69 16.70 17.04
CA VAL A 456 12.96 15.62 16.09
C VAL A 456 13.78 16.14 14.91
N ALA A 457 13.52 17.35 14.43
CA ALA A 457 14.27 17.98 13.34
C ALA A 457 15.74 18.23 13.72
N VAL A 458 16.00 18.67 14.95
CA VAL A 458 17.37 18.83 15.49
C VAL A 458 18.08 17.48 15.53
N ALA A 459 17.42 16.43 16.03
CA ALA A 459 17.98 15.07 16.04
C ALA A 459 18.27 14.54 14.62
N SER A 460 17.35 14.76 13.67
CA SER A 460 17.54 14.41 12.26
C SER A 460 18.76 15.11 11.66
N ARG A 461 18.94 16.41 11.92
CA ARG A 461 20.11 17.17 11.45
C ARG A 461 21.43 16.65 12.05
N GLN A 462 21.45 16.27 13.32
CA GLN A 462 22.64 15.67 13.93
C GLN A 462 22.97 14.32 13.30
N LEU A 463 21.96 13.49 13.02
CA LEU A 463 22.14 12.22 12.31
C LEU A 463 22.64 12.40 10.88
N ARG A 464 22.17 13.45 10.18
CA ARG A 464 22.71 13.85 8.88
C ARG A 464 24.19 14.19 8.97
N ALA A 465 24.58 15.03 9.92
CA ALA A 465 25.98 15.39 10.11
C ALA A 465 26.87 14.17 10.39
N LEU A 466 26.37 13.19 11.16
CA LEU A 466 27.08 11.92 11.39
C LEU A 466 27.21 11.07 10.11
N ALA A 467 26.17 11.05 9.28
CA ALA A 467 26.20 10.36 7.99
C ALA A 467 27.15 11.04 6.97
N ASP A 468 27.21 12.36 6.99
CA ASP A 468 28.00 13.17 6.05
C ASP A 468 29.47 13.33 6.48
N ALA A 469 29.82 13.09 7.75
CA ALA A 469 31.18 13.19 8.29
C ALA A 469 32.21 12.23 7.62
N GLN A 470 31.79 11.49 6.60
CA GLN A 470 32.60 10.54 5.82
C GLN A 470 32.78 10.93 4.34
N ALA A 471 32.11 11.98 3.87
CA ALA A 471 32.21 12.46 2.50
C ALA A 471 33.57 13.15 2.23
#